data_AF-A0A6A0RFH2-F1
#
_entry.id   AF-A0A6A0RFH2-F1
#
_cell.length_a   1.000
_cell.length_b   1.000
_cell.length_c   1.000
_cell.angle_alpha   90.00
_cell.angle_beta   90.00
_cell.angle_gamma   90.00
#
_symmetry.space_group_name_H-M   'P 1'
#
loop_
_entity.id
_entity.type
_entity.pdbx_description
1 polymer ?
#
loop_
_entity_poly.entity_id
_entity_poly.type
_entity_poly.pdbx_seq_one_letter_code
_entity_poly.pdbx_strand_id
1 'polypeptide(L)' 'MYFEANSLLLGTWYGSNDAMTFLIGLKGKRFQVGYSYDLYPTSMMGSNLGSHEISYVQSIKINDEKRVRYRTTPCPKF' A
#
# COMPACT_ATOMS: atom_id res chain seq x y z
N MET A 1 -5.70 16.33 -5.68
CA MET A 1 -4.98 16.11 -6.94
C MET A 1 -3.84 15.13 -6.71
N TYR A 2 -3.57 14.22 -7.64
CA TYR A 2 -2.48 13.25 -7.52
C TYR A 2 -1.61 13.27 -8.78
N PHE A 3 -0.30 13.20 -8.59
CA PHE A 3 0.73 13.12 -9.62
C PHE A 3 1.49 11.81 -9.45
N GLU A 4 1.45 10.95 -10.47
CA GLU A 4 2.25 9.73 -10.52
C GLU A 4 3.40 9.93 -11.52
N ALA A 5 4.63 9.92 -11.02
CA ALA A 5 5.85 10.04 -11.80
C ALA A 5 6.65 8.73 -11.69
N ASN A 6 6.35 7.76 -12.57
CA ASN A 6 7.06 6.49 -12.78
C ASN A 6 7.15 5.57 -11.53
N SER A 7 7.94 5.97 -10.54
CA SER A 7 8.11 5.28 -9.24
C SER A 7 7.78 6.17 -8.05
N LEU A 8 7.39 7.43 -8.27
CA LEU A 8 7.01 8.40 -7.26
C LEU A 8 5.53 8.72 -7.37
N LEU A 9 4.84 8.82 -6.25
CA LEU A 9 3.43 9.17 -6.16
C LEU A 9 3.33 10.35 -5.19
N LEU A 10 2.80 11.47 -5.65
CA LEU A 10 2.60 12.67 -4.84
C LEU A 10 1.14 13.06 -4.91
N GLY A 11 0.48 13.15 -3.76
CA GLY A 11 -0.92 13.52 -3.65
C GLY A 11 -1.10 14.67 -2.68
N THR A 12 -2.00 15.57 -3.02
CA THR A 12 -2.53 16.53 -2.05
C THR A 12 -4.04 16.47 -2.12
N TRP A 13 -4.69 16.45 -0.96
CA TRP A 13 -6.12 16.49 -0.85
C TRP A 13 -6.51 17.69 0.01
N TYR A 14 -7.51 18.43 -0.45
CA TYR A 14 -8.07 19.56 0.27
C TYR A 14 -9.56 19.29 0.45
N GLY A 15 -9.98 19.05 1.69
CA GLY A 15 -11.38 18.89 2.06
C GLY A 15 -12.03 20.21 2.43
N SER A 16 -13.34 20.32 2.25
CA SER A 16 -14.16 21.50 2.58
C SER A 16 -14.20 21.86 4.08
N ASN A 17 -13.58 21.06 4.94
CA ASN A 17 -13.54 21.24 6.40
C ASN A 17 -12.18 21.77 6.89
N ASP A 18 -11.45 22.50 6.04
CA ASP A 18 -10.07 22.99 6.25
C ASP A 18 -9.03 21.91 6.58
N ALA A 19 -9.33 20.65 6.31
CA ALA A 19 -8.38 19.54 6.43
C ALA A 19 -7.58 19.40 5.14
N MET A 20 -6.25 19.46 5.25
CA MET A 20 -5.31 19.21 4.16
C MET A 20 -4.58 17.89 4.38
N THR A 21 -4.64 16.97 3.43
CA THR A 21 -3.84 15.73 3.47
C THR A 21 -2.75 15.79 2.43
N PHE A 22 -1.51 15.56 2.84
CA PHE A 22 -0.37 15.35 1.95
C PHE A 22 -0.05 13.88 1.85
N LEU A 23 0.29 13.42 0.65
CA LEU A 23 0.60 12.03 0.37
C LEU A 23 1.88 11.97 -0.45
N ILE A 24 2.85 11.17 -0.02
CA ILE A 24 4.06 10.85 -0.78
C ILE A 24 4.26 9.34 -0.78
N GLY A 25 4.54 8.77 -1.93
CA GLY A 25 4.65 7.34 -2.11
C GLY A 25 5.75 6.97 -3.08
N LEU A 26 6.31 5.79 -2.86
CA LEU A 26 7.31 5.15 -3.70
C LEU A 26 6.79 3.80 -4.16
N LYS A 27 6.83 3.57 -5.46
CA LYS A 27 6.36 2.35 -6.12
C LYS A 27 7.56 1.61 -6.71
N GLY A 28 7.98 0.56 -6.03
CA GLY A 28 8.96 -0.41 -6.50
C GLY A 28 8.30 -1.56 -7.29
N LYS A 29 9.12 -2.44 -7.87
CA LYS A 29 8.64 -3.60 -8.66
C LYS A 29 7.86 -4.64 -7.85
N ARG A 30 8.07 -4.71 -6.53
CA ARG A 30 7.46 -5.72 -5.63
C ARG A 30 7.03 -5.14 -4.29
N PHE A 31 7.24 -3.84 -4.08
CA PHE A 31 6.91 -3.16 -2.84
C PHE A 31 6.40 -1.77 -3.17
N GLN A 32 5.51 -1.24 -2.33
CA GLN A 32 5.03 0.12 -2.39
C GLN A 32 5.04 0.67 -0.98
N VAL A 33 5.56 1.88 -0.81
CA VAL A 33 5.58 2.59 0.47
C VAL A 33 4.83 3.89 0.28
N GLY A 34 3.89 4.18 1.15
CA GLY A 34 3.15 5.44 1.19
C GLY A 34 3.33 6.11 2.53
N TYR A 35 3.38 7.42 2.54
CA TYR A 35 3.35 8.25 3.72
C TYR A 35 2.29 9.31 3.53
N SER A 36 1.36 9.40 4.47
CA SER A 36 0.30 10.41 4.49
C SER A 36 0.39 11.26 5.74
N TYR A 37 0.06 12.53 5.57
CA TYR A 37 0.07 13.50 6.65
C TYR A 37 -1.18 14.36 6.59
N ASP A 38 -2.03 14.24 7.61
CA ASP A 38 -3.24 15.01 7.77
C ASP A 38 -2.96 16.27 8.62
N LEU A 39 -3.07 17.43 7.98
CA LEU A 39 -3.02 18.73 8.62
C LEU A 39 -4.43 19.19 8.96
N TYR A 40 -4.63 19.50 10.24
CA TYR A 40 -5.83 20.17 10.74
C TYR A 40 -5.68 21.69 10.66
N PRO A 41 -6.79 22.45 10.59
CA PRO A 41 -6.76 23.90 10.58
C PRO A 41 -6.02 24.50 11.78
N THR A 42 -5.47 25.70 11.56
CA THR A 42 -4.68 26.48 12.52
C THR A 42 -5.39 26.73 13.86
N SER A 43 -6.72 26.65 13.90
CA SER A 43 -7.53 26.80 15.13
C SER A 43 -7.37 25.66 16.14
N MET A 44 -6.87 24.48 15.72
CA MET A 44 -6.61 23.32 16.59
C MET A 44 -5.11 22.93 16.67
N MET A 45 -4.25 23.72 16.02
CA MET A 45 -2.83 23.42 15.79
C MET A 45 -1.95 23.60 17.04
N GLY A 46 -2.51 24.08 18.15
CA GLY A 46 -1.82 24.28 19.42
C GLY A 46 -1.61 23.02 20.28
N SER A 47 -2.29 21.90 19.99
CA SER A 47 -2.14 20.67 20.78
C SER A 47 -1.75 19.44 19.97
N ASN A 48 -2.24 19.29 18.75
CA ASN A 48 -1.99 18.11 17.92
C ASN A 48 -1.47 18.55 16.54
N LEU A 49 -0.19 18.29 16.28
CA LEU A 49 0.53 18.58 15.04
C LEU A 49 0.06 17.72 13.82
N GLY A 50 -1.18 17.24 13.80
CA GLY A 50 -1.67 16.34 12.75
C GLY A 50 -1.41 14.86 13.01
N SER A 51 -1.74 14.04 12.01
CA SER A 51 -1.60 12.57 12.04
C SER A 51 -0.63 12.11 10.96
N HIS A 52 0.39 11.33 11.36
CA HIS A 52 1.36 10.73 10.45
C HIS A 52 1.03 9.26 10.23
N GLU A 53 0.82 8.85 8.99
CA GLU A 53 0.54 7.46 8.64
C GLU A 53 1.57 6.92 7.65
N ILE A 54 2.04 5.70 7.90
CA ILE A 54 2.97 4.99 7.02
C ILE A 54 2.26 3.73 6.52
N SER A 55 2.18 3.59 5.20
CA SER A 55 1.63 2.44 4.50
C SER A 55 2.74 1.63 3.83
N TYR A 56 2.73 0.31 4.02
CA TYR A 56 3.66 -0.60 3.35
C TYR A 56 2.89 -1.74 2.69
N VAL A 57 3.16 -1.96 1.40
CA VAL A 57 2.54 -3.01 0.60
C VAL A 57 3.64 -3.84 -0.05
N GLN A 58 3.60 -5.16 0.11
CA GLN A 58 4.56 -6.08 -0.51
C GLN A 58 3.86 -7.17 -1.30
N SER A 59 4.27 -7.34 -2.55
CA SER A 59 3.76 -8.39 -3.43
C SER A 59 4.67 -9.61 -3.38
N ILE A 60 4.21 -10.66 -2.69
CA ILE A 60 4.91 -11.94 -2.60
C ILE A 60 4.44 -12.81 -3.76
N LYS A 61 5.37 -13.15 -4.68
CA LYS A 61 5.10 -14.16 -5.70
C LYS A 61 5.32 -15.53 -5.06
N ILE A 62 4.23 -16.20 -4.70
CA ILE A 62 4.28 -17.61 -4.34
C ILE A 62 4.43 -18.37 -5.65
N ASN A 63 5.57 -19.03 -5.81
CA ASN A 63 5.73 -19.97 -6.90
C ASN A 63 4.86 -21.17 -6.52
N ASP A 64 3.73 -21.36 -7.20
CA ASP A 64 2.91 -22.56 -7.03
C ASP A 64 3.83 -23.76 -7.18
N GLU A 65 4.16 -24.41 -6.06
CA GLU A 65 4.91 -25.65 -6.08
C GLU A 65 4.14 -26.59 -7.01
N LYS A 66 4.82 -27.04 -8.07
CA LYS A 66 4.26 -27.93 -9.09
C LYS A 66 3.44 -28.98 -8.36
N ARG A 67 2.10 -28.94 -8.48
CA ARG A 67 1.20 -29.90 -7.83
C ARG A 67 1.77 -31.29 -8.08
N VAL A 68 2.30 -31.92 -7.03
CA VAL A 68 2.89 -33.25 -7.14
C VAL A 68 1.77 -34.16 -7.62
N ARG A 69 1.83 -34.57 -8.89
CA ARG A 69 0.86 -35.52 -9.43
C ARG A 69 1.16 -36.87 -8.80
N TYR A 70 0.49 -37.17 -7.69
CA TYR A 70 0.49 -38.50 -7.13
C TYR A 70 -0.06 -39.46 -8.18
N ARG A 71 0.80 -40.35 -8.68
CA ARG A 71 0.41 -41.40 -9.61
C ARG A 71 -0.32 -42.45 -8.77
N THR A 72 -1.61 -42.65 -9.01
CA THR A 72 -2.35 -43.75 -8.41
C THR A 72 -1.79 -45.05 -8.97
N THR A 73 -1.20 -45.88 -8.10
CA THR A 73 -0.83 -47.26 -8.44
C THR A 73 -2.14 -48.03 -8.67
N PRO A 74 -2.36 -48.63 -9.85
CA PRO A 74 -3.57 -49.42 -10.08
C PRO A 74 -3.57 -50.64 -9.15
N CYS A 75 -4.74 -50.94 -8.56
CA CYS A 75 -4.90 -52.09 -7.68
C CYS A 75 -4.57 -53.40 -8.44
N PRO A 76 -3.77 -54.31 -7.87
CA PRO A 76 -3.50 -55.59 -8.49
C PRO A 76 -4.79 -56.39 -8.58
N LYS A 77 -5.09 -56.92 -9.77
CA LYS A 77 -6.17 -57.87 -9.98
C LYS A 77 -5.57 -59.28 -9.90
N PHE A 78 -6.06 -60.06 -8.93
CA PHE A 78 -5.83 -61.49 -8.83
C PHE A 78 -6.93 -62.25 -9.57
#